data_AF-A0A7C5KM69-F1
#
_entry.id   AF-A0A7C5KM69-F1
#
_cell.length_a   1.000
_cell.length_b   1.000
_cell.length_c   1.000
_cell.angle_alpha   90.00
_cell.angle_beta   90.00
_cell.angle_gamma   90.00
#
_symmetry.space_group_name_H-M   'P 1'
#
loop_
_entity.id
_entity.type
_entity.pdbx_description
1 polymer ?
#
loop_
_entity_poly.entity_id
_entity_poly.type
_entity_poly.pdbx_seq_one_letter_code
_entity_poly.pdbx_strand_id
1 'polypeptide(L)'
;FDFPPAETETLVVASESGLDRDACGQLVRLAAKLRALKGQDLEEGVSTRLLVYCATLIADGMKTERAIEAALIEPLSDDADIKAGLRDIVQAIYG
;
A
#
# COMPACT_ATOMS: atom_id res chain seq x y z
N PHE A 1 13.24 12.47 7.20
CA PHE A 1 13.27 11.04 6.88
C PHE A 1 12.39 10.81 5.68
N ASP A 2 12.82 9.93 4.77
CA ASP A 2 12.09 9.55 3.55
C ASP A 2 11.91 8.02 3.53
N PHE A 3 11.11 7.50 2.61
CA PHE A 3 10.89 6.06 2.47
C PHE A 3 12.18 5.35 2.02
N PRO A 4 12.46 4.14 2.56
CA PRO A 4 13.62 3.39 2.14
C PRO A 4 13.52 2.95 0.67
N PRO A 5 14.64 2.58 0.03
CA PRO A 5 14.62 1.99 -1.31
C PRO A 5 13.68 0.79 -1.38
N ALA A 6 13.04 0.56 -2.52
CA ALA A 6 11.98 -0.45 -2.67
C ALA A 6 12.39 -1.85 -2.20
N GLU A 7 13.63 -2.27 -2.48
CA GLU A 7 14.16 -3.55 -2.00
C GLU A 7 14.25 -3.62 -0.48
N THR A 8 14.78 -2.56 0.15
CA THR A 8 14.88 -2.46 1.61
C THR A 8 13.49 -2.42 2.25
N GLU A 9 12.56 -1.64 1.68
CA GLU A 9 11.18 -1.59 2.19
C GLU A 9 10.49 -2.94 2.08
N THR A 10 10.70 -3.67 0.99
CA THR A 10 10.13 -5.01 0.79
C THR A 10 10.63 -5.99 1.84
N LEU A 11 11.93 -5.94 2.17
CA LEU A 11 12.50 -6.77 3.24
C LEU A 11 11.93 -6.42 4.61
N VAL A 12 11.77 -5.12 4.92
CA VAL A 12 11.14 -4.67 6.16
C VAL A 12 9.71 -5.19 6.24
N VAL A 13 8.90 -4.97 5.21
CA VAL A 13 7.49 -5.38 5.20
C VAL A 13 7.35 -6.89 5.32
N ALA A 14 8.15 -7.68 4.59
CA ALA A 14 8.13 -9.14 4.68
C ALA A 14 8.52 -9.62 6.09
N SER A 15 9.57 -9.04 6.68
CA SER A 15 10.04 -9.42 8.02
C SER A 15 9.02 -9.09 9.11
N GLU A 16 8.34 -7.95 9.01
CA GLU A 16 7.40 -7.48 10.03
C GLU A 16 6.01 -8.11 9.90
N SER A 17 5.61 -8.50 8.68
CA SER A 17 4.27 -9.05 8.44
C SER A 17 4.21 -10.58 8.35
N GLY A 18 5.33 -11.23 8.02
CA GLY A 18 5.35 -12.65 7.68
C GLY A 18 4.78 -12.99 6.29
N LEU A 19 4.37 -11.99 5.50
CA LEU A 19 3.92 -12.20 4.13
C LEU A 19 5.11 -12.50 3.20
N ASP A 20 4.87 -13.33 2.18
CA ASP A 20 5.88 -13.65 1.17
C ASP A 20 6.51 -12.41 0.52
N ARG A 21 7.81 -12.51 0.21
CA ARG A 21 8.61 -11.38 -0.30
C ARG A 21 8.10 -10.85 -1.64
N ASP A 22 7.62 -11.71 -2.53
CA ASP A 22 7.16 -11.28 -3.85
C ASP A 22 5.85 -10.51 -3.75
N ALA A 23 4.96 -10.96 -2.86
CA ALA A 23 3.72 -10.23 -2.53
C ALA A 23 4.03 -8.89 -1.86
N CYS A 24 4.96 -8.84 -0.91
CA CYS A 24 5.44 -7.58 -0.31
C CYS A 24 6.01 -6.63 -1.37
N GLY A 25 6.76 -7.16 -2.34
CA GLY A 25 7.30 -6.38 -3.46
C GLY A 25 6.20 -5.75 -4.33
N GLN A 26 5.07 -6.44 -4.53
CA GLN A 26 3.91 -5.85 -5.21
C GLN A 26 3.29 -4.70 -4.39
N LEU A 27 3.13 -4.88 -3.08
CA LEU A 27 2.60 -3.84 -2.20
C LEU A 27 3.51 -2.59 -2.17
N VAL A 28 4.83 -2.77 -2.12
CA VAL A 28 5.79 -1.65 -2.18
C VAL A 28 5.71 -0.92 -3.52
N ARG A 29 5.54 -1.65 -4.64
CA ARG A 29 5.32 -1.02 -5.96
C ARG A 29 4.03 -0.21 -6.00
N LEU A 30 2.95 -0.70 -5.38
CA LEU A 30 1.71 0.05 -5.22
C LEU A 30 1.93 1.31 -4.40
N ALA A 31 2.54 1.21 -3.23
CA ALA A 31 2.82 2.36 -2.37
C ALA A 31 3.66 3.42 -3.06
N ALA A 32 4.65 3.04 -3.88
CA ALA A 32 5.44 3.98 -4.66
C ALA A 32 4.56 4.82 -5.62
N LYS A 33 3.59 4.20 -6.29
CA LYS A 33 2.64 4.93 -7.15
C LYS A 33 1.72 5.85 -6.34
N LEU A 34 1.19 5.36 -5.21
CA LEU A 34 0.31 6.16 -4.36
C LEU A 34 1.05 7.36 -3.75
N ARG A 35 2.31 7.18 -3.34
CA ARG A 35 3.17 8.27 -2.84
C ARG A 35 3.46 9.34 -3.88
N ALA A 36 3.48 8.99 -5.16
CA ALA A 36 3.69 9.96 -6.24
C ALA A 36 2.51 10.95 -6.38
N LEU A 37 1.35 10.64 -5.82
CA LEU A 37 0.18 11.54 -5.78
C LEU A 37 0.22 12.53 -4.60
N LYS A 38 1.18 12.37 -3.67
CA LYS A 38 1.31 13.27 -2.52
C LYS A 38 1.54 14.71 -3.00
N GLY A 39 0.74 15.64 -2.48
CA GLY A 39 0.79 17.05 -2.84
C GLY A 39 0.06 17.42 -4.14
N GLN A 40 -0.59 16.45 -4.80
CA GLN A 40 -1.55 16.69 -5.89
C GLN A 40 -2.97 16.42 -5.36
N ASP A 41 -3.28 15.13 -5.18
CA ASP A 41 -4.60 14.65 -4.78
C ASP A 41 -4.61 14.07 -3.35
N LEU A 42 -3.44 13.95 -2.71
CA LEU A 42 -3.30 13.43 -1.35
C LEU A 42 -2.49 14.38 -0.46
N GLU A 43 -2.95 14.58 0.77
CA GLU A 43 -2.19 15.30 1.80
C GLU A 43 -0.95 14.50 2.24
N GLU A 44 -1.11 13.19 2.45
CA GLU A 44 -0.04 12.27 2.81
C GLU A 44 -0.03 11.01 1.93
N GLY A 45 1.17 10.46 1.69
CA GLY A 45 1.35 9.21 0.96
C GLY A 45 1.35 8.00 1.90
N VAL A 46 1.20 6.80 1.32
CA VAL A 46 1.23 5.53 2.07
C VAL A 46 2.51 5.40 2.90
N SER A 47 2.38 5.24 4.22
CA SER A 47 3.53 4.97 5.08
C SER A 47 3.97 3.51 5.04
N THR A 48 5.23 3.23 5.39
CA THR A 48 5.71 1.84 5.57
C THR A 48 4.89 1.10 6.64
N ARG A 49 4.34 1.80 7.64
CA ARG A 49 3.47 1.19 8.65
C ARG A 49 2.15 0.71 8.05
N LEU A 50 1.53 1.50 7.17
CA LEU A 50 0.30 1.08 6.48
C LEU A 50 0.58 -0.12 5.55
N LEU A 51 1.75 -0.16 4.91
CA LEU A 51 2.20 -1.33 4.16
C LEU A 51 2.33 -2.58 5.03
N VAL A 52 2.95 -2.48 6.21
CA VAL A 52 3.03 -3.59 7.16
C VAL A 52 1.64 -4.06 7.57
N TYR A 53 0.72 -3.15 7.91
CA TYR A 53 -0.66 -3.53 8.25
C TYR A 53 -1.37 -4.24 7.10
N CYS A 54 -1.26 -3.73 5.87
CA CYS A 54 -1.81 -4.38 4.70
C CYS A 54 -1.24 -5.80 4.53
N ALA A 55 0.08 -5.95 4.64
CA ALA A 55 0.74 -7.23 4.49
C ALA A 55 0.36 -8.23 5.60
N THR A 56 0.25 -7.77 6.85
CA THR A 56 -0.20 -8.60 7.98
C THR A 56 -1.63 -9.09 7.77
N LEU A 57 -2.55 -8.23 7.32
CA LEU A 57 -3.92 -8.65 7.02
C LEU A 57 -3.96 -9.76 5.96
N ILE A 58 -3.12 -9.66 4.92
CA ILE A 58 -3.03 -10.67 3.86
C ILE A 58 -2.41 -11.97 4.40
N ALA A 59 -1.35 -11.87 5.21
CA ALA A 59 -0.73 -13.02 5.86
C ALA A 59 -1.71 -13.78 6.77
N ASP A 60 -2.63 -13.05 7.43
CA ASP A 60 -3.72 -13.60 8.24
C ASP A 60 -4.90 -14.14 7.42
N GLY A 61 -4.79 -14.16 6.09
CA GLY A 61 -5.77 -14.76 5.18
C GLY A 61 -6.85 -13.82 4.66
N MET A 62 -6.73 -12.51 4.89
CA MET A 62 -7.59 -11.53 4.24
C MET A 62 -7.29 -11.48 2.73
N LYS A 63 -8.34 -11.36 1.91
CA LYS A 63 -8.19 -11.13 0.47
C LYS A 63 -7.38 -9.85 0.22
N THR A 64 -6.43 -9.91 -0.72
CA THR A 64 -5.53 -8.81 -1.07
C THR A 64 -6.27 -7.51 -1.33
N GLU A 65 -7.34 -7.54 -2.13
CA GLU A 65 -8.11 -6.34 -2.47
C GLU A 65 -8.74 -5.71 -1.22
N ARG A 66 -9.23 -6.54 -0.29
CA ARG A 66 -9.85 -6.07 0.95
C ARG A 66 -8.81 -5.49 1.91
N ALA A 67 -7.63 -6.09 1.98
CA ALA A 67 -6.53 -5.59 2.81
C ALA A 67 -6.01 -4.25 2.28
N ILE A 68 -5.83 -4.12 0.96
CA ILE A 68 -5.43 -2.87 0.30
C ILE A 68 -6.48 -1.78 0.56
N GLU A 69 -7.77 -2.09 0.39
CA GLU A 69 -8.85 -1.14 0.66
C GLU A 69 -8.78 -0.61 2.11
N ALA A 70 -8.72 -1.53 3.08
CA ALA A 70 -8.77 -1.19 4.50
C ALA A 70 -7.52 -0.47 5.01
N ALA A 71 -6.33 -0.84 4.53
CA ALA A 71 -5.07 -0.35 5.06
C ALA A 71 -4.40 0.74 4.21
N LEU A 72 -4.67 0.78 2.91
CA LEU A 72 -3.97 1.67 1.96
C LEU A 72 -4.88 2.68 1.26
N ILE A 73 -6.21 2.52 1.27
CA ILE A 73 -7.15 3.46 0.65
C ILE A 73 -7.94 4.23 1.70
N GLU A 74 -8.69 3.52 2.54
CA GLU A 74 -9.54 4.13 3.57
C GLU A 74 -8.78 5.12 4.48
N PRO A 75 -7.53 4.87 4.90
CA PRO A 75 -6.81 5.82 5.76
C PRO A 75 -6.26 7.06 5.05
N LEU A 76 -6.25 7.12 3.72
CA LEU A 76 -5.58 8.20 2.98
C LEU A 76 -6.47 9.41 2.69
N SER A 77 -7.79 9.24 2.70
CA SER A 77 -8.75 10.31 2.44
C SER A 77 -10.13 9.89 2.90
N ASP A 78 -11.04 10.83 3.11
CA ASP A 78 -12.48 10.59 3.25
C ASP A 78 -13.26 10.93 1.97
N ASP A 79 -12.62 11.57 1.00
CA ASP A 79 -13.21 11.99 -0.26
C ASP A 79 -13.40 10.79 -1.20
N ALA A 80 -14.63 10.63 -1.70
CA ALA A 80 -15.00 9.50 -2.54
C ALA A 80 -14.33 9.51 -3.92
N ASP A 81 -14.09 10.69 -4.49
CA ASP A 81 -13.46 10.85 -5.81
C ASP A 81 -11.96 10.55 -5.70
N ILE A 82 -11.30 11.02 -4.64
CA ILE A 82 -9.90 10.64 -4.35
C ILE A 82 -9.81 9.13 -4.17
N LYS A 83 -10.67 8.51 -3.34
CA LYS A 83 -10.69 7.05 -3.15
C LYS A 83 -10.91 6.30 -4.48
N ALA A 84 -11.76 6.81 -5.37
CA ALA A 84 -11.96 6.21 -6.69
C ALA A 84 -10.66 6.20 -7.52
N GLY A 85 -9.94 7.33 -7.58
CA GLY A 85 -8.65 7.40 -8.28
C GLY A 85 -7.58 6.47 -7.69
N LEU A 86 -7.55 6.30 -6.36
CA LEU A 86 -6.64 5.34 -5.72
C LEU A 86 -7.00 3.89 -6.11
N ARG A 87 -8.28 3.54 -6.20
CA ARG A 87 -8.74 2.22 -6.64
C ARG A 87 -8.35 1.94 -8.10
N ASP A 88 -8.39 2.94 -8.96
CA ASP A 88 -7.94 2.79 -10.35
C ASP A 88 -6.45 2.42 -10.43
N ILE A 89 -5.62 2.99 -9.55
CA ILE A 89 -4.19 2.64 -9.45
C ILE A 89 -4.01 1.20 -8.97
N VAL A 90 -4.82 0.76 -7.99
CA VAL A 90 -4.80 -0.63 -7.51
C VAL A 90 -5.17 -1.58 -8.65
N GLN A 91 -6.23 -1.27 -9.40
CA GLN A 91 -6.66 -2.07 -10.54
C GLN A 91 -5.60 -2.15 -11.63
N ALA A 92 -4.82 -1.07 -11.85
CA ALA A 92 -3.72 -1.09 -12.82
C ALA A 92 -2.54 -2.00 -12.42
N ILE A 93 -2.44 -2.40 -11.15
CA ILE A 93 -1.36 -3.28 -10.65
C ILE A 93 -1.84 -4.72 -10.44
N TYR A 94 -3.06 -4.90 -9.96
CA TYR A 94 -3.63 -6.19 -9.55
C TYR A 94 -4.70 -6.74 -10.49
N GLY A 95 -5.13 -5.94 -11.48
CA GLY A 95 -6.13 -6.29 -12.48
C GLY A 95 -5.60 -6.91 -13.76
#